data_AF-E3NS34-F1
#
_entry.id   AF-E3NS34-F1
#
_cell.length_a   1.000
_cell.length_b   1.000
_cell.length_c   1.000
_cell.angle_alpha   90.00
_cell.angle_beta   90.00
_cell.angle_gamma   90.00
#
_symmetry.space_group_name_H-M   'P 1'
#
loop_
_entity.id
_entity.type
_entity.pdbx_description
1 polymer ?
#
loop_
_entity_poly.entity_id
_entity_poly.type
_entity_poly.pdbx_seq_one_letter_code
_entity_poly.pdbx_strand_id
1 'polypeptide(L)'
;MTANGSMEMLRTDSTQNNSEGVTVGNSASSRMSEVSLRERRKLVKGFTDFVEASGQMESDIFEAVKMTCQGTARQLEGLIAPVKKYGKELRERFDELGGERWTLEIIGLMRENQVETVEELRELCEKGVEMVPGGIVENAKKAQDALALLQDAWNKERETLFRELNKLKEEKRLAEEDASKYKKTL
;
A
#
# COMPACT_ATOMS: atom_id res chain seq x y z
N MET A 1 -78.95 14.48 -7.31
CA MET A 1 -78.71 14.82 -8.73
C MET A 1 -77.30 15.41 -8.79
N THR A 2 -76.29 14.58 -9.09
CA THR A 2 -75.57 14.50 -10.39
C THR A 2 -74.91 15.84 -10.75
N ALA A 3 -73.60 16.05 -10.57
CA ALA A 3 -72.41 15.47 -11.23
C ALA A 3 -71.82 16.41 -12.29
N ASN A 4 -70.49 16.34 -12.43
CA ASN A 4 -69.59 16.92 -13.44
C ASN A 4 -69.14 18.36 -13.16
N GLY A 5 -67.86 18.72 -13.20
CA GLY A 5 -66.65 18.05 -13.65
C GLY A 5 -65.72 19.12 -14.24
N SER A 6 -64.43 19.11 -13.92
CA SER A 6 -63.40 19.51 -14.87
C SER A 6 -62.01 19.16 -14.34
N MET A 7 -61.33 18.38 -15.16
CA MET A 7 -59.99 17.86 -15.04
C MET A 7 -59.08 18.84 -15.77
N GLU A 8 -58.27 19.61 -15.05
CA GLU A 8 -57.14 20.33 -15.65
C GLU A 8 -55.84 19.61 -15.29
N MET A 9 -55.36 18.89 -16.30
CA MET A 9 -53.99 18.39 -16.42
C MET A 9 -53.10 19.57 -16.82
N LEU A 10 -52.26 20.06 -15.90
CA LEU A 10 -51.19 20.99 -16.24
C LEU A 10 -49.85 20.50 -15.69
N ARG A 11 -49.17 19.80 -16.61
CA ARG A 11 -47.75 19.88 -16.97
C ARG A 11 -46.72 19.86 -15.83
N THR A 12 -45.98 18.76 -15.82
CA THR A 12 -44.66 18.61 -15.21
C THR A 12 -43.69 19.65 -15.77
N ASP A 13 -43.31 20.63 -14.96
CA ASP A 13 -42.15 21.47 -15.26
C ASP A 13 -40.88 20.79 -14.74
N SER A 14 -40.02 20.49 -15.70
CA SER A 14 -38.71 19.88 -15.59
C SER A 14 -37.88 20.48 -14.45
N THR A 15 -37.41 19.61 -13.56
CA THR A 15 -36.30 19.90 -12.66
C THR A 15 -35.04 20.12 -13.48
N GLN A 16 -34.62 21.37 -13.59
CA GLN A 16 -33.24 21.72 -13.86
C GLN A 16 -32.95 23.05 -13.19
N ASN A 17 -32.38 22.98 -11.99
CA ASN A 17 -31.61 24.06 -11.38
C ASN A 17 -30.54 23.42 -10.49
N ASN A 18 -29.37 23.23 -11.09
CA ASN A 18 -28.11 23.16 -10.36
C ASN A 18 -27.88 24.53 -9.71
N SER A 19 -27.66 24.55 -8.39
CA SER A 19 -26.75 25.54 -7.80
C SER A 19 -26.26 25.05 -6.44
N GLU A 20 -25.09 24.44 -6.48
CA GLU A 20 -23.95 24.74 -5.59
C GLU A 20 -24.27 24.96 -4.10
N GLY A 21 -24.61 23.86 -3.44
CA GLY A 21 -24.26 23.71 -2.03
C GLY A 21 -22.80 23.28 -1.94
N VAL A 22 -21.87 24.24 -1.92
CA VAL A 22 -20.47 24.01 -1.52
C VAL A 22 -20.48 23.48 -0.09
N THR A 23 -20.47 22.16 0.04
CA THR A 23 -19.94 21.53 1.24
C THR A 23 -18.44 21.80 1.19
N VAL A 24 -18.00 22.81 1.95
CA VAL A 24 -16.58 22.97 2.26
C VAL A 24 -16.17 21.67 2.93
N GLY A 25 -15.59 20.79 2.12
CA GLY A 25 -15.28 19.42 2.47
C GLY A 25 -14.14 19.38 3.45
N ASN A 26 -14.45 19.57 4.74
CA ASN A 26 -13.62 19.12 5.84
C ASN A 26 -13.72 17.59 5.97
N SER A 27 -13.45 16.86 4.87
CA SER A 27 -13.41 15.40 4.87
C SER A 27 -12.18 14.94 5.65
N ALA A 28 -12.28 13.79 6.32
CA ALA A 28 -11.13 13.18 7.01
C ALA A 28 -9.93 13.00 6.06
N SER A 29 -10.21 12.78 4.77
CA SER A 29 -9.20 12.69 3.70
C SER A 29 -8.41 13.99 3.53
N SER A 30 -9.05 15.16 3.61
CA SER A 30 -8.39 16.48 3.48
C SER A 30 -7.47 16.78 4.67
N ARG A 31 -7.84 16.37 5.89
CA ARG A 31 -6.94 16.51 7.06
C ARG A 31 -5.78 15.54 7.02
N MET A 32 -5.96 14.39 6.38
CA MET A 32 -4.91 13.38 6.26
C MET A 32 -3.82 13.80 5.28
N SER A 33 -4.10 14.62 4.26
CA SER A 33 -3.08 15.15 3.34
C SER A 33 -2.22 16.26 3.97
N GLU A 34 -2.68 16.89 5.06
CA GLU A 34 -1.95 17.96 5.76
C GLU A 34 -1.01 17.46 6.88
N VAL A 35 -1.12 16.19 7.29
CA VAL A 35 -0.29 15.61 8.37
C VAL A 35 0.90 14.83 7.83
N SER A 36 2.06 15.04 8.46
CA SER A 36 3.28 14.30 8.14
C SER A 36 3.11 12.79 8.33
N LEU A 37 3.94 11.97 7.67
CA LEU A 37 3.92 10.51 7.90
C LEU A 37 4.12 10.13 9.37
N ARG A 38 4.92 10.93 10.09
CA ARG A 38 5.17 10.72 11.51
C ARG A 38 3.89 10.92 12.33
N GLU A 39 3.11 11.94 12.02
CA GLU A 39 1.83 12.20 12.70
C GLU A 39 0.79 11.16 12.30
N ARG A 40 0.71 10.79 11.02
CA ARG A 40 -0.18 9.73 10.55
C ARG A 40 0.08 8.40 11.26
N ARG A 41 1.34 8.03 11.46
CA ARG A 41 1.72 6.85 12.26
C ARG A 41 1.18 6.91 13.69
N LYS A 42 1.24 8.08 14.34
CA LYS A 42 0.76 8.23 15.73
C LYS A 42 -0.75 8.08 15.83
N LEU A 43 -1.50 8.50 14.80
CA LEU A 43 -2.96 8.35 14.77
C LEU A 43 -3.40 6.90 14.62
N VAL A 44 -2.63 6.10 13.88
CA VAL A 44 -2.94 4.70 13.58
C VAL A 44 -2.48 3.78 14.71
N LYS A 45 -1.35 4.08 15.35
CA LYS A 45 -0.74 3.22 16.35
C LYS A 45 -1.61 3.07 17.60
N GLY A 46 -1.89 1.83 17.99
CA GLY A 46 -2.71 1.48 19.16
C GLY A 46 -4.22 1.56 18.90
N PHE A 47 -4.64 1.75 17.66
CA PHE A 47 -6.05 1.70 17.28
C PHE A 47 -6.61 0.28 17.39
N THR A 48 -5.77 -0.74 17.18
CA THR A 48 -6.14 -2.14 17.41
C THR A 48 -6.50 -2.38 18.87
N ASP A 49 -5.62 -1.98 19.79
CA ASP A 49 -5.88 -2.08 21.24
C ASP A 49 -7.16 -1.32 21.64
N PHE A 50 -7.41 -0.15 21.02
CA PHE A 50 -8.63 0.61 21.22
C PHE A 50 -9.88 -0.14 20.75
N VAL A 51 -9.85 -0.74 19.56
CA VAL A 51 -10.97 -1.53 19.03
C VAL A 51 -11.19 -2.79 19.87
N GLU A 52 -10.14 -3.47 20.31
CA GLU A 52 -10.25 -4.63 21.20
C GLU A 52 -10.85 -4.25 22.57
N ALA A 53 -10.42 -3.13 23.15
CA ALA A 53 -10.94 -2.61 24.41
C ALA A 53 -12.44 -2.23 24.36
N SER A 54 -13.02 -2.05 23.16
CA SER A 54 -14.44 -1.75 23.02
C SER A 54 -15.35 -2.83 23.61
N GLY A 55 -14.91 -4.10 23.66
CA GLY A 55 -15.69 -5.17 24.29
C GLY A 55 -15.85 -5.00 25.80
N GLN A 56 -14.80 -4.53 26.47
CA GLN A 56 -14.88 -4.20 27.90
C GLN A 56 -15.78 -2.98 28.12
N MET A 57 -15.64 -1.95 27.27
CA MET A 57 -16.48 -0.75 27.32
C MET A 57 -17.97 -1.08 27.20
N GLU A 58 -18.36 -2.02 26.32
CA GLU A 58 -19.75 -2.49 26.22
C GLU A 58 -20.28 -3.07 27.55
N SER A 59 -19.44 -3.86 28.24
CA SER A 59 -19.77 -4.44 29.55
C SER A 59 -19.90 -3.36 30.63
N ASP A 60 -18.99 -2.39 30.64
CA ASP A 60 -18.99 -1.30 31.61
C ASP A 60 -20.24 -0.42 31.45
N ILE A 61 -20.63 -0.13 30.20
CA ILE A 61 -21.86 0.61 29.89
C ILE A 61 -23.09 -0.20 30.37
N PHE A 62 -23.11 -1.51 30.15
CA PHE A 62 -24.21 -2.36 30.59
C PHE A 62 -24.39 -2.33 32.12
N GLU A 63 -23.30 -2.46 32.88
CA GLU A 63 -23.35 -2.36 34.35
C GLU A 63 -23.74 -0.96 34.81
N ALA A 64 -23.23 0.11 34.16
CA ALA A 64 -23.63 1.48 34.48
C ALA A 64 -25.14 1.72 34.27
N VAL A 65 -25.71 1.20 33.18
CA VAL A 65 -27.15 1.28 32.90
C VAL A 65 -27.96 0.50 33.92
N LYS A 66 -27.49 -0.68 34.33
CA LYS A 66 -28.15 -1.48 35.37
C LYS A 66 -28.19 -0.77 36.72
N MET A 67 -27.15 -0.01 37.05
CA MET A 67 -27.08 0.75 38.30
C MET A 67 -27.89 2.06 38.29
N THR A 68 -28.15 2.63 37.11
CA THR A 68 -28.75 3.97 36.97
C THR A 68 -30.21 3.95 36.50
N CYS A 69 -30.63 2.93 35.76
CA CYS A 69 -31.98 2.82 35.20
C CYS A 69 -32.83 1.82 35.98
N GLN A 70 -34.09 2.20 36.25
CA GLN A 70 -35.10 1.27 36.75
C GLN A 70 -35.73 0.51 35.59
N GLY A 71 -35.75 -0.82 35.65
CA GLY A 71 -36.36 -1.67 34.62
C GLY A 71 -36.16 -3.15 34.87
N THR A 72 -36.90 -3.98 34.14
CA THR A 72 -36.67 -5.43 34.14
C THR A 72 -35.38 -5.75 33.37
N ALA A 73 -34.76 -6.89 33.68
CA ALA A 73 -33.57 -7.36 32.95
C ALA A 73 -33.79 -7.40 31.42
N ARG A 74 -34.99 -7.76 30.96
CA ARG A 74 -35.35 -7.79 29.53
C ARG A 74 -35.38 -6.39 28.91
N GLN A 75 -35.86 -5.38 29.63
CA GLN A 75 -35.88 -4.00 29.15
C GLN A 75 -34.47 -3.41 29.08
N LEU A 76 -33.65 -3.65 30.10
CA LEU A 76 -32.26 -3.18 30.13
C LEU A 76 -31.40 -3.86 29.05
N GLU A 77 -31.59 -5.16 28.83
CA GLU A 77 -30.92 -5.88 27.73
C GLU A 77 -31.35 -5.33 26.36
N GLY A 78 -32.65 -5.04 26.19
CA GLY A 78 -33.16 -4.42 24.96
C GLY A 78 -32.57 -3.04 24.68
N LEU A 79 -32.28 -2.26 25.72
CA LEU A 79 -31.64 -0.94 25.61
C LEU A 79 -30.18 -1.02 25.14
N ILE A 80 -29.46 -2.06 25.58
CA ILE A 80 -28.01 -2.21 25.33
C ILE A 80 -27.71 -3.08 24.10
N ALA A 81 -28.66 -3.92 23.66
CA ALA A 81 -28.51 -4.77 22.48
C ALA A 81 -27.98 -4.04 21.22
N PRO A 82 -28.40 -2.80 20.89
CA PRO A 82 -27.83 -2.07 19.75
C PRO A 82 -26.34 -1.76 19.91
N VAL A 83 -25.89 -1.44 21.13
CA VAL A 83 -24.48 -1.13 21.43
C VAL A 83 -23.62 -2.38 21.29
N LYS A 84 -24.06 -3.50 21.88
CA LYS A 84 -23.39 -4.81 21.74
C LYS A 84 -23.30 -5.24 20.28
N LYS A 85 -24.38 -5.04 19.51
CA LYS A 85 -24.41 -5.35 18.08
C LYS A 85 -23.39 -4.49 17.30
N TYR A 86 -23.41 -3.18 17.50
CA TYR A 86 -22.50 -2.27 16.80
C TYR A 86 -21.03 -2.55 17.13
N GLY A 87 -20.68 -2.70 18.41
CA GLY A 87 -19.29 -2.93 18.78
C GLY A 87 -18.78 -4.32 18.35
N LYS A 88 -19.65 -5.33 18.31
CA LYS A 88 -19.34 -6.61 17.65
C LYS A 88 -19.03 -6.43 16.17
N GLU A 89 -19.93 -5.77 15.42
CA GLU A 89 -19.73 -5.52 13.99
C GLU A 89 -18.47 -4.68 13.73
N LEU A 90 -18.18 -3.69 14.58
CA LEU A 90 -16.97 -2.88 14.50
C LEU A 90 -15.71 -3.74 14.62
N ARG A 91 -15.64 -4.62 15.64
CA ARG A 91 -14.50 -5.51 15.84
C ARG A 91 -14.34 -6.49 14.67
N GLU A 92 -15.43 -7.12 14.23
CA GLU A 92 -15.42 -8.05 13.09
C GLU A 92 -14.93 -7.36 11.81
N ARG A 93 -15.45 -6.16 11.49
CA ARG A 93 -15.00 -5.40 10.31
C ARG A 93 -13.56 -4.95 10.41
N PHE A 94 -13.10 -4.59 11.60
CA PHE A 94 -11.72 -4.19 11.82
C PHE A 94 -10.75 -5.36 11.64
N ASP A 95 -11.12 -6.54 12.13
CA ASP A 95 -10.37 -7.78 11.92
C ASP A 95 -10.34 -8.18 10.44
N GLU A 96 -11.46 -8.05 9.71
CA GLU A 96 -11.53 -8.25 8.25
C GLU A 96 -10.57 -7.33 7.48
N LEU A 97 -10.35 -6.12 7.98
CA LEU A 97 -9.41 -5.15 7.40
C LEU A 97 -7.94 -5.41 7.80
N GLY A 98 -7.66 -6.43 8.61
CA GLY A 98 -6.32 -6.75 9.10
C GLY A 98 -5.81 -5.82 10.19
N GLY A 99 -6.71 -5.06 10.81
CA GLY A 99 -6.43 -4.08 11.86
C GLY A 99 -5.48 -2.97 11.43
N GLU A 100 -4.69 -2.45 12.37
CA GLU A 100 -3.78 -1.33 12.08
C GLU A 100 -2.51 -1.75 11.32
N ARG A 101 -2.22 -3.07 11.25
CA ARG A 101 -0.99 -3.62 10.69
C ARG A 101 -0.78 -3.17 9.26
N TRP A 102 -1.80 -3.34 8.41
CA TRP A 102 -1.72 -2.99 6.99
C TRP A 102 -1.35 -1.51 6.81
N THR A 103 -2.03 -0.62 7.52
CA THR A 103 -1.75 0.82 7.44
C THR A 103 -0.35 1.16 7.94
N LEU A 104 0.12 0.52 9.02
CA LEU A 104 1.48 0.73 9.55
C LEU A 104 2.57 0.21 8.60
N GLU A 105 2.33 -0.91 7.92
CA GLU A 105 3.23 -1.47 6.91
C GLU A 105 3.36 -0.53 5.71
N ILE A 106 2.24 0.00 5.19
CA ILE A 106 2.27 1.01 4.12
C ILE A 106 3.03 2.26 4.57
N ILE A 107 2.79 2.77 5.79
CA ILE A 107 3.55 3.93 6.32
C ILE A 107 5.05 3.60 6.47
N GLY A 108 5.39 2.35 6.77
CA GLY A 108 6.78 1.87 6.79
C GLY A 108 7.40 1.90 5.40
N LEU A 109 6.72 1.33 4.42
CA LEU A 109 7.16 1.27 3.03
C LEU A 109 7.34 2.68 2.45
N MET A 110 6.38 3.59 2.68
CA MET A 110 6.49 4.98 2.27
C MET A 110 7.74 5.65 2.86
N ARG A 111 8.00 5.47 4.17
CA ARG A 111 9.18 6.01 4.84
C ARG A 111 10.48 5.50 4.20
N GLU A 112 10.58 4.20 3.97
CA GLU A 112 11.77 3.57 3.37
C GLU A 112 12.01 4.08 1.94
N ASN A 113 10.94 4.41 1.23
CA ASN A 113 10.98 4.93 -0.14
C ASN A 113 10.97 6.46 -0.21
N GLN A 114 11.11 7.16 0.93
CA GLN A 114 11.15 8.63 1.02
C GLN A 114 9.89 9.33 0.42
N VAL A 115 8.73 8.70 0.58
CA VAL A 115 7.42 9.22 0.15
C VAL A 115 6.73 9.80 1.37
N GLU A 116 6.31 11.06 1.37
CA GLU A 116 5.68 11.70 2.55
C GLU A 116 4.15 11.85 2.42
N THR A 117 3.62 11.89 1.20
CA THR A 117 2.18 12.13 0.96
C THR A 117 1.47 10.95 0.30
N VAL A 118 0.14 10.88 0.46
CA VAL A 118 -0.67 9.83 -0.20
C VAL A 118 -0.77 10.10 -1.71
N GLU A 119 -0.70 11.37 -2.08
CA GLU A 119 -0.69 11.86 -3.45
C GLU A 119 0.57 11.40 -4.17
N GLU A 120 1.75 11.55 -3.56
CA GLU A 120 3.01 11.00 -4.09
C GLU A 120 2.94 9.47 -4.21
N LEU A 121 2.43 8.79 -3.17
CA LEU A 121 2.24 7.35 -3.21
C LEU A 121 1.34 6.93 -4.38
N ARG A 122 0.22 7.62 -4.58
CA ARG A 122 -0.71 7.37 -5.69
C ARG A 122 -0.01 7.56 -7.03
N GLU A 123 0.72 8.66 -7.20
CA GLU A 123 1.44 8.97 -8.43
C GLU A 123 2.50 7.89 -8.75
N LEU A 124 3.21 7.40 -7.74
CA LEU A 124 4.17 6.30 -7.91
C LEU A 124 3.47 4.99 -8.33
N CYS A 125 2.35 4.66 -7.72
CA CYS A 125 1.54 3.50 -8.12
C CYS A 125 1.02 3.62 -9.55
N GLU A 126 0.53 4.80 -9.96
CA GLU A 126 0.04 5.07 -11.32
C GLU A 126 1.15 4.98 -12.36
N LYS A 127 2.37 5.38 -11.99
CA LYS A 127 3.58 5.23 -12.82
C LYS A 127 4.14 3.80 -12.82
N GLY A 128 3.57 2.89 -12.02
CA GLY A 128 4.07 1.52 -11.88
C GLY A 128 5.44 1.44 -11.22
N VAL A 129 5.81 2.42 -10.40
CA VAL A 129 7.06 2.39 -9.64
C VAL A 129 6.92 1.38 -8.51
N GLU A 130 7.75 0.33 -8.55
CA GLU A 130 7.79 -0.66 -7.50
C GLU A 130 8.47 -0.09 -6.25
N MET A 131 7.68 0.18 -5.22
CA MET A 131 8.22 0.48 -3.89
C MET A 131 8.65 -0.81 -3.23
N VAL A 132 9.91 -0.85 -2.81
CA VAL A 132 10.53 -2.05 -2.26
C VAL A 132 10.96 -1.83 -0.81
N PRO A 133 10.96 -2.89 0.02
CA PRO A 133 11.58 -2.85 1.34
C PRO A 133 13.06 -2.42 1.24
N GLY A 134 13.48 -1.53 2.13
CA GLY A 134 14.81 -0.92 2.13
C GLY A 134 14.98 0.26 1.17
N GLY A 135 13.93 0.63 0.42
CA GLY A 135 13.88 1.83 -0.40
C GLY A 135 14.47 1.66 -1.81
N ILE A 136 13.86 2.35 -2.79
CA ILE A 136 14.29 2.34 -4.20
C ILE A 136 15.77 2.75 -4.35
N VAL A 137 16.19 3.83 -3.67
CA VAL A 137 17.55 4.38 -3.83
C VAL A 137 18.64 3.42 -3.35
N GLU A 138 18.46 2.85 -2.15
CA GLU A 138 19.46 1.96 -1.57
C GLU A 138 19.54 0.64 -2.35
N ASN A 139 18.40 0.11 -2.82
CA ASN A 139 18.39 -1.08 -3.65
C ASN A 139 18.99 -0.84 -5.03
N ALA A 140 18.74 0.33 -5.65
CA ALA A 140 19.39 0.72 -6.90
C ALA A 140 20.91 0.79 -6.75
N LYS A 141 21.40 1.36 -5.64
CA LYS A 141 22.82 1.42 -5.32
C LYS A 141 23.42 0.02 -5.17
N LYS A 142 22.79 -0.87 -4.40
CA LYS A 142 23.24 -2.27 -4.26
C LYS A 142 23.29 -3.00 -5.59
N ALA A 143 22.30 -2.80 -6.45
CA ALA A 143 22.28 -3.37 -7.80
C ALA A 143 23.44 -2.84 -8.65
N GLN A 144 23.73 -1.54 -8.58
CA GLN A 144 24.85 -0.92 -9.27
C GLN A 144 26.19 -1.47 -8.79
N ASP A 145 26.39 -1.59 -7.48
CA ASP A 145 27.61 -2.15 -6.89
C ASP A 145 27.82 -3.62 -7.32
N ALA A 146 26.74 -4.42 -7.32
CA ALA A 146 26.78 -5.80 -7.79
C ALA A 146 27.12 -5.89 -9.29
N LEU A 147 26.56 -5.01 -10.11
CA LEU A 147 26.87 -4.93 -11.54
C LEU A 147 28.34 -4.57 -11.78
N ALA A 148 28.89 -3.63 -11.00
CA ALA A 148 30.31 -3.25 -11.10
C ALA A 148 31.24 -4.45 -10.81
N LEU A 149 30.95 -5.21 -9.76
CA LEU A 149 31.72 -6.42 -9.42
C LEU A 149 31.67 -7.47 -10.53
N LEU A 150 30.49 -7.71 -11.10
CA LEU A 150 30.32 -8.63 -12.22
C LEU A 150 31.07 -8.16 -13.47
N GLN A 151 31.02 -6.87 -13.77
CA GLN A 151 31.74 -6.28 -14.90
C GLN A 151 33.26 -6.44 -14.76
N ASP A 152 33.79 -6.21 -13.56
CA ASP A 152 35.21 -6.39 -13.27
C ASP A 152 35.63 -7.86 -13.40
N ALA A 153 34.83 -8.79 -12.88
CA ALA A 153 35.08 -10.22 -13.01
C ALA A 153 35.09 -10.66 -14.48
N TRP A 154 34.10 -10.22 -15.25
CA TRP A 154 34.01 -10.48 -16.68
C TRP A 154 35.22 -9.94 -17.45
N ASN A 155 35.66 -8.71 -17.15
CA ASN A 155 36.80 -8.10 -17.80
C ASN A 155 38.09 -8.89 -17.55
N LYS A 156 38.32 -9.34 -16.30
CA LYS A 156 39.48 -10.17 -15.93
C LYS A 156 39.48 -11.52 -16.63
N GLU A 157 38.33 -12.18 -16.69
CA GLU A 157 38.18 -13.46 -17.37
C GLU A 157 38.47 -13.31 -18.88
N ARG A 158 37.84 -12.30 -19.50
CA ARG A 158 38.04 -11.97 -20.92
C ARG A 158 39.52 -11.69 -21.24
N GLU A 159 40.21 -10.93 -20.40
CA GLU A 159 41.63 -10.63 -20.59
C GLU A 159 42.52 -11.88 -20.44
N THR A 160 42.15 -12.79 -19.53
CA THR A 160 42.85 -14.07 -19.36
C THR A 160 42.68 -14.95 -20.59
N LEU A 161 41.44 -15.12 -21.07
CA LEU A 161 41.15 -15.87 -22.29
C LEU A 161 41.85 -15.28 -23.52
N PHE A 162 41.89 -13.96 -23.67
CA PHE A 162 42.62 -13.32 -24.78
C PHE A 162 44.12 -13.60 -24.73
N ARG A 163 44.73 -13.57 -23.55
CA ARG A 163 46.14 -13.91 -23.37
C ARG A 163 46.42 -15.37 -23.75
N GLU A 164 45.59 -16.30 -23.30
CA GLU A 164 45.72 -17.72 -23.63
C GLU A 164 45.52 -17.99 -25.12
N LEU A 165 44.51 -17.37 -25.73
CA LEU A 165 44.24 -17.50 -27.17
C LEU A 165 45.43 -17.02 -28.01
N ASN A 166 46.01 -15.88 -27.67
CA ASN A 166 47.18 -15.35 -28.38
C ASN A 166 48.40 -16.25 -28.23
N LYS A 167 48.62 -16.80 -27.03
CA LYS A 167 49.69 -17.77 -26.79
C LYS A 167 49.52 -19.02 -27.65
N LEU A 168 48.33 -19.63 -27.66
CA LEU A 168 48.04 -20.81 -28.47
C LEU A 168 48.16 -20.53 -29.97
N LYS A 169 47.77 -19.34 -30.43
CA LYS A 169 47.90 -18.94 -31.83
C LYS A 169 49.36 -18.88 -32.26
N GLU A 170 50.23 -18.37 -31.40
CA GLU A 170 51.66 -18.30 -31.66
C GLU A 170 52.33 -19.67 -31.62
N GLU A 171 51.99 -20.52 -30.63
CA GLU A 171 52.43 -21.91 -30.57
C GLU A 171 52.03 -22.69 -31.83
N LYS A 172 50.79 -22.50 -32.30
CA LYS A 172 50.31 -23.07 -33.56
C LYS A 172 51.12 -22.58 -34.77
N ARG A 173 51.40 -21.27 -34.86
CA ARG A 173 52.20 -20.69 -35.96
C ARG A 173 53.59 -21.33 -36.03
N LEU A 174 54.27 -21.45 -34.89
CA LEU A 174 55.59 -22.07 -34.81
C LEU A 174 55.55 -23.56 -35.23
N ALA A 175 54.54 -24.31 -34.76
CA ALA A 175 54.37 -25.72 -35.12
C ALA A 175 54.10 -25.90 -36.63
N GLU A 176 53.32 -25.01 -37.25
CA GLU A 176 53.07 -25.02 -38.70
C GLU A 176 54.33 -24.69 -39.50
N GLU A 177 55.15 -23.74 -39.04
CA GLU A 177 56.44 -23.41 -39.67
C GLU A 177 57.41 -24.59 -39.62
N ASP A 178 57.51 -25.25 -38.46
CA ASP A 178 58.37 -26.42 -38.31
C ASP A 178 57.89 -27.60 -39.17
N ALA A 179 56.58 -27.89 -39.18
CA ALA A 179 56.01 -28.90 -40.07
C ALA A 179 56.28 -28.60 -41.56
N SER A 180 56.26 -27.33 -41.95
CA SER A 180 56.55 -26.89 -43.33
C SER A 180 58.03 -27.10 -43.70
N LYS A 181 58.97 -26.88 -42.77
CA LYS A 181 60.39 -27.21 -42.96
C LYS A 181 60.59 -28.70 -43.19
N TYR A 182 60.01 -29.55 -42.33
CA TYR A 182 60.13 -31.01 -42.48
C TYR A 182 59.57 -31.52 -43.82
N LYS A 183 58.43 -30.97 -44.28
CA LYS A 183 57.85 -31.32 -45.60
C LYS A 183 58.73 -30.97 -46.80
N LYS A 184 59.60 -29.96 -46.70
CA LYS A 184 60.52 -29.57 -47.79
C LYS A 184 61.81 -30.40 -47.81
N THR A 185 62.06 -31.20 -46.78
CA THR A 185 63.30 -31.98 -46.62
C THR A 185 63.12 -33.46 -47.02
N LEU A 186 61.89 -33.85 -47.39
CA LEU A 186 61.51 -35.12 -47.99
C LEU A 186 61.28 -34.94 -49.49
#